data_AF-A0A2I0CY80-F1
#
_entry.id   AF-A0A2I0CY80-F1
#
_cell.length_a   1.000
_cell.length_b   1.000
_cell.length_c   1.000
_cell.angle_alpha   90.00
_cell.angle_beta   90.00
_cell.angle_gamma   90.00
#
_symmetry.space_group_name_H-M   'P 1'
#
loop_
_entity.id
_entity.type
_entity.pdbx_description
1 polymer ?
#
loop_
_entity_poly.entity_id
_entity_poly.type
_entity_poly.pdbx_seq_one_letter_code
_entity_poly.pdbx_strand_id
1 'polypeptide(L)'
;MDFLFFDDLGKRPYLVPALIVISSVVSLLLNIYGLTVGISFVFPHLLYLPIILAAYYYPKRGILFTVGLSLCYCALAFTVVTPTNAEMVSAIARSAVFVIIAAVVSNISGRMHHDTQMCRRLVSVVRSSGDAIIGETFEGIVTDWNSGAETLYGYTAQEMTGHPLSRIIPPGRQEDKLRLLERIRQGEVIERFETERITK
;
A
#
# COMPACT_ATOMS: atom_id res chain seq x y z
N MET A 1 9.41 9.95 0.52
CA MET A 1 9.82 8.54 0.42
C MET A 1 8.79 7.84 -0.45
N ASP A 2 9.19 7.43 -1.65
CA ASP A 2 8.26 7.04 -2.71
C ASP A 2 7.57 5.72 -2.43
N PHE A 3 6.28 5.79 -2.13
CA PHE A 3 5.37 4.63 -1.99
C PHE A 3 5.37 3.75 -3.26
N LEU A 4 5.70 4.33 -4.42
CA LEU A 4 5.81 3.65 -5.72
C LEU A 4 6.94 2.61 -5.77
N PHE A 5 8.03 2.78 -5.01
CA PHE A 5 9.16 1.84 -5.02
C PHE A 5 8.79 0.49 -4.40
N PHE A 6 8.06 0.50 -3.28
CA PHE A 6 7.64 -0.73 -2.59
C PHE A 6 6.57 -1.51 -3.36
N ASP A 7 5.73 -0.82 -4.13
CA ASP A 7 4.68 -1.42 -4.95
C ASP A 7 5.25 -2.07 -6.23
N ASP A 8 6.31 -1.50 -6.82
CA ASP A 8 7.02 -2.10 -7.96
C ASP A 8 7.89 -3.31 -7.55
N LEU A 9 8.47 -3.27 -6.34
CA LEU A 9 9.15 -4.42 -5.72
C LEU A 9 8.21 -5.63 -5.55
N GLY A 10 6.95 -5.40 -5.20
CA GLY A 10 5.94 -6.45 -5.05
C GLY A 10 5.57 -7.16 -6.37
N LYS A 11 5.80 -6.52 -7.53
CA LYS A 11 5.50 -7.12 -8.85
C LYS A 11 6.53 -8.16 -9.30
N ARG A 12 7.73 -8.18 -8.70
CA ARG A 12 8.79 -9.14 -9.05
C ARG A 12 8.95 -10.19 -7.93
N PRO A 13 8.40 -11.40 -8.10
CA PRO A 13 8.24 -12.37 -7.00
C PRO A 13 9.57 -12.85 -6.38
N TYR A 14 10.69 -12.72 -7.10
CA TYR A 14 12.01 -13.16 -6.63
C TYR A 14 12.82 -12.07 -5.91
N LEU A 15 12.52 -10.79 -6.13
CA LEU A 15 13.33 -9.70 -5.58
C LEU A 15 13.10 -9.53 -4.07
N VAL A 16 11.86 -9.66 -3.62
CA VAL A 16 11.51 -9.47 -2.21
C VAL A 16 12.17 -10.53 -1.31
N PRO A 17 12.07 -11.84 -1.59
CA PRO A 17 12.80 -12.85 -0.82
C PRO A 17 14.32 -12.65 -0.86
N ALA A 18 14.88 -12.32 -2.03
CA ALA A 18 16.31 -12.07 -2.17
C ALA A 18 16.77 -10.89 -1.30
N LEU A 19 16.01 -9.80 -1.28
CA LEU A 19 16.30 -8.63 -0.46
C LEU A 19 16.24 -8.94 1.04
N ILE A 20 15.24 -9.72 1.47
CA ILE A 20 15.12 -10.18 2.87
C ILE A 20 16.34 -11.03 3.23
N VAL A 21 16.73 -11.99 2.38
CA VAL A 21 17.88 -12.85 2.65
C VAL A 21 19.18 -12.04 2.71
N ILE A 22 19.43 -11.18 1.72
CA ILE A 22 20.62 -10.33 1.67
C ILE A 22 20.69 -9.43 2.91
N SER A 23 19.61 -8.71 3.22
CA SER A 23 19.57 -7.84 4.40
C SER A 23 19.73 -8.60 5.71
N SER A 24 19.20 -9.82 5.81
CA SER A 24 19.38 -10.69 6.99
C SER A 24 20.82 -11.14 7.15
N VAL A 25 21.46 -11.61 6.07
CA VAL A 25 22.86 -12.05 6.08
C VAL A 25 23.77 -10.90 6.44
N VAL A 26 23.60 -9.73 5.80
CA VAL A 26 24.40 -8.54 6.10
C VAL A 26 24.23 -8.09 7.55
N SER A 27 22.99 -8.06 8.05
CA SER A 27 22.70 -7.67 9.44
C SER A 27 23.32 -8.64 10.45
N LEU A 28 23.27 -9.95 10.19
CA LEU A 28 23.87 -10.97 11.05
C LEU A 28 25.41 -10.89 11.03
N LEU A 29 26.04 -10.72 9.87
CA LEU A 29 27.49 -10.58 9.77
C LEU A 29 28.00 -9.34 10.52
N LEU A 30 27.33 -8.20 10.33
CA LEU A 30 27.65 -6.97 11.04
C LEU A 30 27.38 -7.10 12.54
N ASN A 31 26.35 -7.85 12.95
CA ASN A 31 26.07 -8.14 14.34
C ASN A 31 27.18 -8.97 14.99
N ILE A 32 27.64 -10.05 14.34
CA ILE A 32 28.74 -10.88 14.81
C ILE A 32 30.02 -10.03 14.95
N TYR A 33 30.34 -9.22 13.94
CA TYR A 33 31.47 -8.30 14.00
C TYR A 33 31.35 -7.28 15.14
N GLY A 34 30.14 -6.75 15.36
CA GLY A 34 29.85 -5.85 16.48
C GLY A 34 30.11 -6.51 17.83
N LEU A 35 29.66 -7.76 17.99
CA LEU A 35 29.86 -8.54 19.21
C LEU A 35 31.34 -8.85 19.47
N THR A 36 32.13 -9.17 18.44
CA THR A 36 33.58 -9.43 18.61
C THR A 36 34.39 -8.19 18.95
N VAL A 37 33.96 -7.01 18.49
CA VAL A 37 34.58 -5.71 18.80
C VAL A 37 34.07 -5.14 20.15
N GLY A 38 33.06 -5.77 20.77
CA GLY A 38 32.47 -5.32 22.05
C GLY A 38 31.43 -4.20 21.89
N ILE A 39 30.96 -3.93 20.68
CA ILE A 39 29.89 -2.97 20.38
C ILE A 39 28.56 -3.73 20.32
N SER A 40 27.99 -4.05 21.48
CA SER A 40 26.74 -4.84 21.59
C SER A 40 25.46 -4.03 21.37
N PHE A 41 25.54 -2.69 21.31
CA PHE A 41 24.36 -1.82 21.29
C PHE A 41 23.87 -1.47 19.89
N VAL A 42 24.75 -1.21 18.93
CA VAL A 42 24.34 -0.57 17.65
C VAL A 42 23.90 -1.61 16.62
N PHE A 43 24.74 -2.61 16.36
CA PHE A 43 24.54 -3.57 15.29
C PHE A 43 23.27 -4.43 15.37
N PRO A 44 22.72 -4.80 16.55
CA PRO A 44 21.44 -5.50 16.62
C PRO A 44 20.27 -4.74 16.00
N HIS A 45 20.33 -3.40 15.94
CA HIS A 45 19.28 -2.57 15.34
C HIS A 45 19.19 -2.77 13.81
N LEU A 46 20.25 -3.28 13.18
CA LEU A 46 20.23 -3.61 11.75
C LEU A 46 19.25 -4.74 11.44
N LEU A 47 18.97 -5.63 12.40
CA LEU A 47 17.99 -6.70 12.26
C LEU A 47 16.55 -6.18 12.08
N TYR A 48 16.27 -4.91 12.39
CA TYR A 48 14.95 -4.32 12.11
C TYR A 48 14.62 -4.33 10.61
N LEU A 49 15.61 -4.14 9.74
CA LEU A 49 15.39 -4.05 8.30
C LEU A 49 14.81 -5.34 7.71
N PRO A 50 15.44 -6.52 7.88
CA PRO A 50 14.86 -7.78 7.41
C PRO A 50 13.56 -8.14 8.12
N ILE A 51 13.40 -7.80 9.40
CA ILE A 51 12.15 -8.03 10.15
C ILE A 51 10.99 -7.24 9.56
N ILE A 52 11.18 -5.93 9.34
CA ILE A 52 10.16 -5.05 8.77
C ILE A 52 9.80 -5.53 7.37
N LEU A 53 10.80 -5.86 6.52
CA LEU A 53 10.54 -6.39 5.17
C LEU A 53 9.74 -7.70 5.21
N ALA A 54 10.12 -8.65 6.07
CA ALA A 54 9.42 -9.92 6.20
C ALA A 54 7.98 -9.75 6.73
N ALA A 55 7.79 -8.91 7.75
CA ALA A 55 6.49 -8.61 8.32
C ALA A 55 5.57 -7.84 7.36
N TYR A 56 6.13 -6.95 6.54
CA TYR A 56 5.38 -6.16 5.56
C TYR A 56 4.88 -7.01 4.39
N TYR A 57 5.76 -7.79 3.74
CA TYR A 57 5.40 -8.55 2.54
C TYR A 57 4.76 -9.92 2.85
N TYR A 58 5.05 -10.50 4.01
CA TYR A 58 4.51 -11.81 4.40
C TYR A 58 3.85 -11.79 5.79
N PRO A 59 2.74 -11.08 6.01
CA PRO A 59 2.17 -10.85 7.36
C PRO A 59 1.94 -12.13 8.19
N LYS A 60 1.58 -13.26 7.55
CA LYS A 60 1.37 -14.55 8.24
C LYS A 60 2.66 -15.34 8.49
N ARG A 61 3.67 -15.24 7.61
CA ARG A 61 4.92 -16.03 7.70
C ARG A 61 6.09 -15.22 8.28
N GLY A 62 6.03 -13.90 8.23
CA GLY A 62 7.04 -12.97 8.71
C GLY A 62 7.21 -13.01 10.23
N ILE A 63 6.16 -13.34 10.98
CA ILE A 63 6.24 -13.56 12.43
C ILE A 63 7.12 -14.78 12.74
N LEU A 64 6.90 -15.91 12.07
CA LEU A 64 7.74 -17.11 12.24
C LEU A 64 9.20 -16.84 11.87
N PHE A 65 9.42 -16.10 10.78
CA PHE A 65 10.76 -15.65 10.39
C PHE A 65 11.42 -14.78 11.47
N THR A 66 10.69 -13.82 12.03
CA THR A 66 11.19 -12.94 13.10
C THR A 66 11.55 -13.72 14.35
N VAL A 67 10.71 -14.69 14.76
CA VAL A 67 11.00 -15.56 15.90
C VAL A 67 12.29 -16.34 15.65
N GLY A 68 12.47 -16.92 14.46
CA GLY A 68 13.71 -17.61 14.09
C GLY A 68 14.94 -16.70 14.12
N LEU A 69 14.84 -15.49 13.56
CA LEU A 69 15.94 -14.52 13.55
C LEU A 69 16.29 -14.02 14.96
N SER A 70 15.28 -13.83 15.81
CA SER A 70 15.41 -13.45 17.22
C SER A 70 16.08 -14.54 18.06
N LEU A 71 15.70 -15.81 17.85
CA LEU A 71 16.38 -16.96 18.47
C LEU A 71 17.85 -17.07 18.02
N CYS A 72 18.11 -16.85 16.73
CA CYS A 72 19.47 -16.82 16.19
C CYS A 72 20.32 -15.70 16.83
N TYR A 73 19.76 -14.49 16.96
CA TYR A 73 20.42 -13.39 17.64
C TYR A 73 20.75 -13.72 19.10
N CYS A 74 19.79 -14.26 19.86
CA CYS A 74 20.03 -14.70 21.23
C CYS A 74 21.18 -15.72 21.29
N ALA A 75 21.14 -16.76 20.45
CA ALA A 75 22.19 -17.78 20.41
C ALA A 75 23.58 -17.19 20.13
N LEU A 76 23.69 -16.25 19.19
CA LEU A 76 24.95 -15.56 18.88
C LEU A 76 25.43 -14.69 20.05
N ALA A 77 24.53 -13.99 20.73
CA ALA A 77 24.88 -13.18 21.89
C ALA A 77 25.45 -14.05 23.04
N PHE A 78 24.93 -15.26 23.24
CA PHE A 78 25.42 -16.20 24.25
C PHE A 78 26.75 -16.87 23.89
N THR A 79 27.03 -17.10 22.61
CA THR A 79 28.24 -17.82 22.18
C THR A 79 29.45 -16.91 21.99
N VAL A 80 29.24 -15.68 21.51
CA VAL A 80 30.34 -14.75 21.16
C VAL A 80 30.78 -13.92 22.36
N VAL A 81 29.86 -13.61 23.28
CA VAL A 81 30.13 -12.78 24.47
C VAL A 81 29.98 -13.62 25.72
N THR A 82 30.92 -13.53 26.67
CA THR A 82 30.74 -14.14 27.99
C THR A 82 29.51 -13.52 28.66
N PRO A 83 28.43 -14.28 28.89
CA PRO A 83 27.13 -13.72 29.25
C PRO A 83 27.21 -13.08 30.63
N THR A 84 27.25 -11.75 30.67
CA THR A 84 26.96 -10.99 31.89
C THR A 84 25.45 -10.86 32.05
N ASN A 85 24.97 -10.69 33.29
CA ASN A 85 23.54 -10.49 33.55
C ASN A 85 22.95 -9.32 32.75
N ALA A 86 23.73 -8.25 32.54
CA ALA A 86 23.31 -7.08 31.77
C ALA A 86 23.13 -7.40 30.28
N GLU A 87 24.07 -8.14 29.66
CA GLU A 87 23.97 -8.52 28.26
C GLU A 87 22.78 -9.46 28.01
N MET A 88 22.53 -10.42 28.91
CA MET A 88 21.34 -11.29 28.87
C MET A 88 20.03 -10.49 28.88
N VAL A 89 19.89 -9.56 29.84
CA VAL A 89 18.69 -8.72 29.93
C VAL A 89 18.52 -7.89 28.67
N SER A 90 19.60 -7.33 28.13
CA SER A 90 19.56 -6.53 26.91
C SER A 90 19.17 -7.35 25.67
N ALA A 91 19.66 -8.59 25.55
CA ALA A 91 19.32 -9.49 24.46
C ALA A 91 17.83 -9.88 24.50
N ILE A 92 17.31 -10.23 25.68
CA ILE A 92 15.89 -10.54 25.87
C ILE A 92 15.02 -9.33 25.53
N ALA A 93 15.39 -8.13 26.01
CA ALA A 93 14.65 -6.91 25.74
C ALA A 93 14.60 -6.58 24.23
N ARG A 94 15.72 -6.70 23.53
CA ARG A 94 15.77 -6.48 22.06
C ARG A 94 14.95 -7.52 21.30
N SER A 95 15.03 -8.78 21.71
CA SER A 95 14.22 -9.86 21.12
C SER A 95 12.73 -9.63 21.29
N ALA A 96 12.29 -9.07 22.42
CA ALA A 96 10.91 -8.62 22.61
C ALA A 96 10.55 -7.46 21.67
N VAL A 97 11.42 -6.47 21.51
CA VAL A 97 11.23 -5.35 20.57
C VAL A 97 11.11 -5.85 19.12
N PHE A 98 11.95 -6.80 18.69
CA PHE A 98 11.85 -7.43 17.37
C PHE A 98 10.47 -8.04 17.12
N VAL A 99 9.95 -8.80 18.09
CA VAL A 99 8.63 -9.43 18.00
C VAL A 99 7.52 -8.38 17.98
N ILE A 100 7.60 -7.33 18.82
CA ILE A 100 6.62 -6.23 18.83
C ILE A 100 6.59 -5.51 17.49
N ILE A 101 7.75 -5.15 16.93
CA ILE A 101 7.84 -4.49 15.61
C ILE A 101 7.22 -5.38 14.55
N ALA A 102 7.57 -6.66 14.51
CA ALA A 102 7.01 -7.60 13.54
C ALA A 102 5.49 -7.73 13.67
N ALA A 103 4.95 -7.79 14.90
CA ALA A 103 3.52 -7.88 15.15
C ALA A 103 2.79 -6.61 14.70
N VAL A 104 3.31 -5.43 15.05
CA VAL A 104 2.73 -4.13 14.65
C VAL A 104 2.73 -3.98 13.13
N VAL A 105 3.88 -4.22 12.49
CA VAL A 105 4.02 -4.12 11.02
C VAL A 105 3.14 -5.14 10.32
N SER A 106 3.07 -6.39 10.80
CA SER A 106 2.21 -7.43 10.21
C SER A 106 0.73 -7.08 10.33
N ASN A 107 0.30 -6.51 11.46
CA ASN A 107 -1.08 -6.07 11.67
C ASN A 107 -1.44 -4.89 10.76
N ILE A 108 -0.57 -3.89 10.65
CA ILE A 108 -0.77 -2.73 9.76
C ILE A 108 -0.81 -3.19 8.30
N SER A 109 0.16 -4.01 7.88
CA SER A 109 0.22 -4.53 6.52
C SER A 109 -1.03 -5.37 6.19
N GLY A 110 -1.46 -6.23 7.11
CA GLY A 110 -2.68 -7.01 6.95
C GLY A 110 -3.91 -6.14 6.71
N ARG A 111 -4.11 -5.10 7.52
CA ARG A 111 -5.23 -4.14 7.34
C ARG A 111 -5.16 -3.41 6.01
N MET A 112 -3.99 -2.88 5.65
CA MET A 112 -3.81 -2.12 4.42
C MET A 112 -4.04 -2.97 3.15
N HIS A 113 -3.67 -4.24 3.17
CA HIS A 113 -3.92 -5.17 2.06
C HIS A 113 -5.41 -5.48 1.88
N HIS A 114 -6.18 -5.61 2.97
CA HIS A 114 -7.61 -5.85 2.90
C HIS A 114 -8.37 -4.67 2.28
N ASP A 115 -8.07 -3.44 2.71
CA ASP A 115 -8.72 -2.24 2.20
C ASP A 115 -8.40 -2.03 0.70
N THR A 116 -7.14 -2.25 0.32
CA THR A 116 -6.69 -2.13 -1.07
C THR A 116 -7.37 -3.16 -1.99
N GLN A 117 -7.57 -4.40 -1.52
CA GLN A 117 -8.26 -5.43 -2.30
C GLN A 117 -9.73 -5.10 -2.54
N MET A 118 -10.42 -4.56 -1.54
CA MET A 118 -11.80 -4.13 -1.69
C MET A 118 -11.91 -3.01 -2.72
N CYS A 119 -11.05 -1.99 -2.62
CA CYS A 119 -10.99 -0.91 -3.61
C CYS A 119 -10.68 -1.45 -5.02
N ARG A 120 -9.71 -2.35 -5.17
CA ARG A 120 -9.39 -2.97 -6.47
C ARG A 120 -10.57 -3.74 -7.05
N ARG A 121 -11.34 -4.45 -6.21
CA ARG A 121 -12.54 -5.17 -6.65
C ARG A 121 -13.63 -4.21 -7.11
N LEU A 122 -13.90 -3.15 -6.36
CA LEU A 122 -14.87 -2.11 -6.73
C LEU A 122 -14.47 -1.43 -8.06
N VAL A 123 -13.20 -1.04 -8.19
CA VAL A 123 -12.67 -0.45 -9.43
C VAL A 123 -12.80 -1.42 -10.60
N SER A 124 -12.52 -2.71 -10.39
CA SER A 124 -12.68 -3.73 -11.43
C SER A 124 -14.13 -3.85 -11.87
N VAL A 125 -15.10 -3.83 -10.95
CA VAL A 125 -16.54 -3.89 -11.26
C VAL A 125 -16.97 -2.66 -12.06
N VAL A 126 -16.58 -1.46 -11.63
CA VAL A 126 -16.88 -0.21 -12.34
C VAL A 126 -16.27 -0.22 -13.75
N ARG A 127 -15.02 -0.71 -13.89
CA ARG A 127 -14.32 -0.80 -15.17
C ARG A 127 -14.83 -1.91 -16.08
N SER A 128 -15.51 -2.94 -15.58
CA SER A 128 -16.10 -4.00 -16.41
C SER A 128 -17.59 -3.80 -16.65
N SER A 129 -18.20 -2.78 -16.08
CA SER A 129 -19.62 -2.48 -16.31
C SER A 129 -19.81 -2.07 -17.78
N GLY A 130 -20.82 -2.64 -18.44
CA GLY A 130 -21.25 -2.20 -19.76
C GLY A 130 -21.90 -0.81 -19.73
N ASP A 131 -22.35 -0.37 -18.56
CA ASP A 131 -22.95 0.95 -18.37
C ASP A 131 -21.86 2.03 -18.24
N ALA A 132 -22.13 3.19 -18.84
CA ALA A 132 -21.28 4.37 -18.69
C ALA A 132 -21.38 4.93 -17.26
N ILE A 133 -20.27 4.91 -16.54
CA ILE A 133 -20.12 5.49 -15.20
C ILE A 133 -19.12 6.64 -15.30
N ILE A 134 -19.59 7.83 -14.93
CA ILE A 134 -18.83 9.07 -15.00
C ILE A 134 -18.80 9.70 -13.60
N GLY A 135 -17.60 9.98 -13.11
CA GLY A 135 -17.39 10.83 -11.94
C GLY A 135 -17.08 12.25 -12.37
N GLU A 136 -17.63 13.24 -11.68
CA GLU A 136 -17.32 14.65 -11.89
C GLU A 136 -17.28 15.42 -10.56
N THR A 137 -16.55 16.52 -10.54
CA THR A 137 -16.59 17.49 -9.44
C THR A 137 -17.87 18.34 -9.52
N PHE A 138 -18.15 19.10 -8.45
CA PHE A 138 -19.28 20.04 -8.46
C PHE A 138 -19.11 21.20 -9.44
N GLU A 139 -17.91 21.41 -9.97
CA GLU A 139 -17.59 22.34 -11.05
C GLU A 139 -17.80 21.71 -12.44
N GLY A 140 -18.27 20.46 -12.51
CA GLY A 140 -18.50 19.72 -13.74
C GLY A 140 -17.22 19.22 -14.41
N ILE A 141 -16.11 19.12 -13.68
CA ILE A 141 -14.85 18.56 -14.19
C ILE A 141 -14.86 17.05 -14.01
N VAL A 142 -14.63 16.30 -15.09
CA VAL A 142 -14.61 14.83 -15.04
C VAL A 142 -13.45 14.34 -14.19
N THR A 143 -13.74 13.53 -13.17
CA THR A 143 -12.74 12.87 -12.32
C THR A 143 -12.52 11.43 -12.75
N ASP A 144 -13.57 10.76 -13.18
CA ASP A 144 -13.56 9.32 -13.47
C ASP A 144 -14.33 9.02 -14.75
N TRP A 145 -13.78 8.09 -15.52
CA TRP A 145 -14.31 7.69 -16.81
C TRP A 145 -14.07 6.19 -17.01
N ASN A 146 -15.13 5.38 -16.96
CA ASN A 146 -15.00 3.92 -17.09
C ASN A 146 -15.04 3.46 -18.57
N SER A 147 -14.79 2.17 -18.81
CA SER A 147 -14.80 1.59 -20.16
C SER A 147 -16.17 1.65 -20.85
N GLY A 148 -17.27 1.58 -20.09
CA GLY A 148 -18.62 1.79 -20.60
C GLY A 148 -18.80 3.21 -21.15
N ALA A 149 -18.25 4.22 -20.48
CA ALA A 149 -18.28 5.60 -20.95
C ALA A 149 -17.39 5.79 -22.19
N GLU A 150 -16.23 5.13 -22.26
CA GLU A 150 -15.40 5.12 -23.48
C GLU A 150 -16.15 4.53 -24.67
N THR A 151 -16.85 3.41 -24.44
CA THR A 151 -17.62 2.72 -25.49
C THR A 151 -18.82 3.54 -25.93
N LEU A 152 -19.53 4.18 -25.00
CA LEU A 152 -20.75 4.93 -25.29
C LEU A 152 -20.48 6.29 -25.95
N TYR A 153 -19.47 7.02 -25.47
CA TYR A 153 -19.20 8.40 -25.90
C TYR A 153 -17.99 8.53 -26.84
N GLY A 154 -17.21 7.48 -27.05
CA GLY A 154 -16.08 7.46 -28.00
C GLY A 154 -14.82 8.21 -27.53
N TYR A 155 -14.81 8.74 -26.32
CA TYR A 155 -13.65 9.39 -25.71
C TYR A 155 -12.95 8.45 -24.73
N THR A 156 -11.62 8.44 -24.75
CA THR A 156 -10.82 7.71 -23.75
C THR A 156 -10.82 8.44 -22.40
N ALA A 157 -10.55 7.71 -21.33
CA ALA A 157 -10.40 8.29 -19.99
C ALA A 157 -9.29 9.37 -19.97
N GLN A 158 -8.22 9.18 -20.73
CA GLN A 158 -7.14 10.16 -20.85
C GLN A 158 -7.57 11.47 -21.52
N GLU A 159 -8.53 11.42 -22.45
CA GLU A 159 -9.06 12.61 -23.12
C GLU A 159 -10.07 13.39 -22.25
N MET A 160 -10.78 12.70 -21.35
CA MET A 160 -11.88 13.28 -20.56
C MET A 160 -11.51 13.62 -19.13
N THR A 161 -10.73 12.80 -18.42
CA THR A 161 -10.35 13.10 -17.04
C THR A 161 -9.61 14.43 -16.96
N GLY A 162 -10.01 15.27 -16.00
CA GLY A 162 -9.51 16.65 -15.83
C GLY A 162 -10.14 17.68 -16.76
N HIS A 163 -11.05 17.28 -17.66
CA HIS A 163 -11.75 18.18 -18.57
C HIS A 163 -13.23 18.36 -18.19
N PRO A 164 -13.87 19.45 -18.63
CA PRO A 164 -15.29 19.66 -18.38
C PRO A 164 -16.18 18.59 -19.05
N LEU A 165 -17.18 18.10 -18.32
CA LEU A 165 -18.20 17.20 -18.87
C LEU A 165 -19.03 17.87 -19.98
N SER A 166 -19.04 19.21 -20.04
CA SER A 166 -19.74 20.00 -21.06
C SER A 166 -19.38 19.62 -22.51
N ARG A 167 -18.23 18.96 -22.75
CA ARG A 167 -17.83 18.41 -24.05
C ARG A 167 -18.83 17.41 -24.65
N ILE A 168 -19.53 16.65 -23.81
CA ILE A 168 -20.54 15.67 -24.26
C ILE A 168 -21.97 16.19 -24.08
N ILE A 169 -22.15 17.46 -23.71
CA ILE A 169 -23.47 18.07 -23.48
C ILE A 169 -23.87 18.86 -24.74
N PRO A 170 -25.06 18.61 -25.32
CA PRO A 170 -25.53 19.34 -26.49
C PRO A 170 -25.57 20.87 -26.26
N PRO A 171 -25.30 21.68 -27.29
CA PRO A 171 -25.54 23.12 -27.24
C PRO A 171 -27.00 23.40 -26.83
N GLY A 172 -27.20 24.28 -25.85
CA GLY A 172 -28.54 24.60 -25.32
C GLY A 172 -28.97 23.84 -24.07
N ARG A 173 -28.28 22.75 -23.67
CA ARG A 173 -28.55 22.01 -22.43
C ARG A 173 -27.54 22.22 -21.30
N GLN A 174 -26.64 23.20 -21.45
CA GLN A 174 -25.65 23.54 -20.43
C GLN A 174 -26.32 24.12 -19.16
N GLU A 175 -27.37 24.93 -19.31
CA GLU A 175 -28.11 25.48 -18.17
C GLU A 175 -28.82 24.39 -17.35
N ASP A 176 -29.40 23.38 -18.00
CA ASP A 176 -30.05 22.25 -17.31
C ASP A 176 -29.04 21.51 -16.43
N LYS A 177 -27.81 21.35 -16.93
CA LYS A 177 -26.71 20.73 -16.17
C LYS A 177 -26.30 21.58 -14.97
N LEU A 178 -26.21 22.90 -15.13
CA LEU A 178 -25.89 23.81 -14.03
C LEU A 178 -26.94 23.73 -12.92
N ARG A 179 -28.24 23.76 -13.27
CA ARG A 179 -29.34 23.58 -12.32
C ARG A 179 -29.30 22.22 -11.63
N LEU A 180 -28.93 21.16 -12.35
CA LEU A 180 -28.75 19.83 -11.78
C LEU A 180 -27.64 19.82 -10.73
N LEU A 181 -26.48 20.43 -11.03
CA LEU A 181 -25.35 20.52 -10.09
C LEU A 181 -25.69 21.37 -8.86
N GLU A 182 -26.47 22.44 -9.01
CA GLU A 182 -26.94 23.24 -7.87
C GLU A 182 -27.81 22.43 -6.91
N ARG A 183 -28.74 21.63 -7.43
CA ARG A 183 -29.57 20.71 -6.62
C ARG A 183 -28.72 19.69 -5.87
N ILE A 184 -27.76 19.07 -6.56
CA ILE A 184 -26.84 18.10 -5.93
C ILE A 184 -25.97 18.80 -4.86
N ARG A 185 -25.53 20.04 -5.10
CA ARG A 185 -24.79 20.85 -4.11
C ARG A 185 -25.61 21.15 -2.85
N GLN A 186 -26.93 21.19 -2.96
CA GLN A 186 -27.84 21.34 -1.81
C GLN A 186 -28.08 20.02 -1.06
N GLY A 187 -27.40 18.93 -1.45
CA GLY A 187 -27.54 17.61 -0.85
C GLY A 187 -28.68 16.77 -1.41
N GLU A 188 -29.32 17.21 -2.51
CA GLU A 188 -30.37 16.45 -3.16
C GLU A 188 -29.79 15.25 -3.91
N VAL A 189 -30.32 14.06 -3.63
CA VAL A 189 -29.98 12.83 -4.36
C VAL A 189 -30.97 12.66 -5.50
N ILE A 190 -30.45 12.64 -6.73
CA ILE A 190 -31.26 12.52 -7.95
C ILE A 190 -31.16 11.10 -8.47
N GLU A 191 -32.19 10.28 -8.24
CA GLU A 191 -32.17 8.85 -8.60
C GLU A 191 -32.27 8.59 -10.11
N ARG A 192 -33.05 9.40 -10.83
CA ARG A 192 -33.23 9.28 -12.27
C ARG A 192 -33.31 10.66 -12.91
N PHE A 193 -32.47 10.88 -13.91
CA PHE A 193 -32.49 12.09 -14.73
C PHE A 193 -32.26 11.68 -16.18
N GLU A 194 -33.28 11.84 -17.01
CA GLU A 194 -33.18 11.58 -18.44
C GLU A 194 -32.62 12.82 -19.14
N THR A 195 -31.62 12.62 -19.99
CA THR A 195 -30.96 13.71 -20.70
C THR A 195 -30.38 13.20 -22.01
N GLU A 196 -30.08 14.11 -22.92
CA GLU A 196 -29.38 13.78 -24.16
C GLU A 196 -27.93 14.23 -24.07
N ARG A 197 -27.06 13.45 -24.71
CA ARG A 197 -25.63 13.65 -24.77
C ARG A 197 -25.14 13.45 -26.20
N ILE A 198 -24.05 14.10 -26.55
CA ILE A 198 -23.36 13.89 -27.83
C ILE A 198 -22.22 12.90 -27.64
N THR A 199 -22.01 12.07 -28.66
CA THR A 199 -20.86 11.17 -28.78
C THR A 199 -19.89 11.72 -29.83
N LYS A 200 -18.63 11.25 -29.81
CA LYS A 200 -17.58 11.68 -30.74
C LYS A 200 -17.83 11.21 -32.18
#